data_AF-A0A5N6WPA4-F1
#
_entry.id   AF-A0A5N6WPA4-F1
#
_cell.length_a   1.000
_cell.length_b   1.000
_cell.length_c   1.000
_cell.angle_alpha   90.00
_cell.angle_beta   90.00
_cell.angle_gamma   90.00
#
_symmetry.space_group_name_H-M   'P 1'
#
loop_
_entity.id
_entity.type
_entity.pdbx_description
1 polymer ?
#
loop_
_entity_poly.entity_id
_entity_poly.type
_entity_poly.pdbx_seq_one_letter_code
_entity_poly.pdbx_strand_id
1 'polypeptide(L)'
;MEILDDTPIEVINRVDPGRCAFLRAWCLWQDGNTKDTLAIWDLDYRYWKKILAKQCDFDSEEHQLQYSFKRDGVTIIGYVFCRMQWFCAIQAMLEADERKLQFEIVWKDETLKHPQRISQ
;
A
#
# COMPACT_ATOMS: atom_id res chain seq x y z
N MET A 1 8.51 14.48 5.00
CA MET A 1 7.09 14.56 4.63
C MET A 1 6.27 13.97 5.77
N GLU A 2 5.14 14.58 6.06
CA GLU A 2 4.18 14.11 7.07
C GLU A 2 2.92 13.58 6.39
N ILE A 3 2.22 12.70 7.09
CA ILE A 3 0.92 12.17 6.70
C ILE A 3 -0.13 12.64 7.72
N LEU A 4 -1.30 13.07 7.23
CA LEU A 4 -2.46 13.42 8.08
C LEU A 4 -3.05 12.14 8.68
N ASP A 5 -3.55 12.22 9.90
CA ASP A 5 -4.17 11.12 10.63
C ASP A 5 -5.31 10.40 9.89
N ASP A 6 -6.14 11.19 9.24
CA ASP A 6 -7.33 10.78 8.52
C ASP A 6 -7.03 10.32 7.09
N THR A 7 -5.76 10.35 6.66
CA THR A 7 -5.37 9.91 5.31
C THR A 7 -5.88 8.47 5.09
N PRO A 8 -6.74 8.23 4.08
CA PRO A 8 -7.26 6.91 3.83
C PRO A 8 -6.18 6.00 3.25
N ILE A 9 -6.12 4.76 3.76
CA ILE A 9 -5.27 3.69 3.24
C ILE A 9 -6.17 2.53 2.85
N GLU A 10 -6.13 2.15 1.57
CA GLU A 10 -6.91 1.05 1.03
C GLU A 10 -6.00 -0.13 0.70
N VAL A 11 -6.39 -1.33 1.12
CA VAL A 11 -5.78 -2.58 0.72
C VAL A 11 -6.83 -3.40 -0.02
N ILE A 12 -6.66 -3.49 -1.33
CA ILE A 12 -7.53 -4.29 -2.20
C ILE A 12 -6.90 -5.66 -2.35
N ASN A 13 -7.55 -6.68 -1.81
CA ASN A 13 -7.10 -8.05 -2.00
C ASN A 13 -7.67 -8.62 -3.30
N ARG A 14 -6.82 -8.75 -4.33
CA ARG A 14 -7.21 -9.33 -5.62
C ARG A 14 -7.25 -10.86 -5.58
N VAL A 15 -6.57 -11.46 -4.60
CA VAL A 15 -6.54 -12.91 -4.39
C VAL A 15 -7.81 -13.40 -3.68
N ASP A 16 -8.18 -12.75 -2.59
CA ASP A 16 -9.43 -12.97 -1.86
C ASP A 16 -10.19 -11.64 -1.67
N PRO A 17 -11.13 -11.31 -2.58
CA PRO A 17 -11.90 -10.07 -2.52
C PRO A 17 -12.71 -9.87 -1.24
N GLY A 18 -13.01 -10.95 -0.50
CA GLY A 18 -13.69 -10.88 0.79
C GLY A 18 -12.82 -10.33 1.92
N ARG A 19 -11.50 -10.25 1.71
CA ARG A 19 -10.50 -9.87 2.71
C ARG A 19 -9.72 -8.62 2.31
N CYS A 20 -10.45 -7.55 2.02
CA CYS A 20 -9.89 -6.20 1.84
C CYS A 20 -9.81 -5.45 3.19
N ALA A 21 -9.00 -4.39 3.26
CA ALA A 21 -8.94 -3.51 4.42
C ALA A 21 -9.04 -2.03 4.03
N PHE A 22 -9.78 -1.27 4.83
CA PHE A 22 -9.93 0.17 4.72
C PHE A 22 -9.51 0.79 6.06
N LEU A 23 -8.44 1.57 6.04
CA LEU A 23 -7.80 2.10 7.23
C LEU A 23 -7.67 3.61 7.11
N ARG A 24 -7.38 4.23 8.26
CA ARG A 24 -6.86 5.59 8.34
C ARG A 24 -5.39 5.52 8.76
N ALA A 25 -4.60 6.52 8.41
CA ALA A 25 -3.17 6.55 8.77
C ALA A 25 -2.95 6.46 10.29
N TRP A 26 -3.88 6.98 11.09
CA TRP A 26 -3.80 6.84 12.56
C TRP A 26 -3.80 5.40 13.05
N CYS A 27 -4.35 4.45 12.29
CA CYS A 27 -4.29 3.03 12.62
C CYS A 27 -2.87 2.47 12.61
N LEU A 28 -1.89 3.21 12.06
CA LEU A 28 -0.47 2.83 11.97
C LEU A 28 0.43 3.66 12.89
N TRP A 29 -0.14 4.48 13.77
CA TRP A 29 0.62 5.15 14.81
C TRP A 29 1.01 4.18 15.93
N GLN A 30 1.99 4.61 16.72
CA GLN A 30 2.23 3.99 18.01
C GLN A 30 1.09 4.34 18.99
N ASP A 31 0.68 3.37 19.81
CA ASP A 31 -0.38 3.53 20.79
C ASP A 31 -0.18 4.79 21.66
N GLY A 32 -1.25 5.58 21.80
CA GLY A 32 -1.26 6.80 22.62
C GLY A 32 -0.79 8.07 21.89
N ASN A 33 -0.43 7.99 20.60
CA ASN A 33 -0.20 9.18 19.79
C ASN A 33 -1.54 9.86 19.42
N THR A 34 -1.67 11.15 19.71
CA THR A 34 -2.87 11.97 19.47
C THR A 34 -2.60 13.15 18.53
N LYS A 35 -1.45 13.14 17.84
CA LYS A 35 -1.10 14.20 16.88
C LYS A 35 -1.92 14.08 15.60
N ASP A 36 -2.30 15.21 15.02
CA ASP A 36 -3.02 15.24 13.73
C ASP A 36 -2.13 14.81 12.55
N THR A 37 -0.80 14.86 12.71
CA THR A 37 0.17 14.43 11.69
C THR A 37 1.29 13.58 12.28
N LEU A 38 1.90 12.75 11.43
CA LEU A 38 3.09 11.99 11.76
C LEU A 38 4.08 11.98 10.60
N ALA A 39 5.39 11.95 10.89
CA ALA A 39 6.38 11.70 9.85
C ALA A 39 6.20 10.28 9.28
N ILE A 40 6.28 10.13 7.96
CA ILE A 40 6.09 8.82 7.29
C ILE A 40 7.01 7.74 7.88
N TRP A 41 8.22 8.10 8.26
CA TRP A 41 9.23 7.19 8.83
C TRP A 41 8.85 6.63 10.20
N ASP A 42 7.93 7.28 10.91
CA ASP A 42 7.45 6.88 12.24
C ASP A 42 6.23 5.95 12.17
N LEU A 43 5.68 5.70 10.98
CA LEU A 43 4.59 4.73 10.80
C LEU A 43 5.07 3.30 11.16
N ASP A 44 4.26 2.56 11.91
CA ASP A 44 4.64 1.23 12.39
C ASP A 44 4.49 0.16 11.29
N TYR A 45 5.58 -0.06 10.56
CA TYR A 45 5.65 -1.11 9.54
C TYR A 45 5.42 -2.53 10.09
N ARG A 46 5.74 -2.80 11.36
CA ARG A 46 5.48 -4.12 11.95
C ARG A 46 3.98 -4.31 12.17
N TYR A 47 3.29 -3.25 12.60
CA TYR A 47 1.84 -3.28 12.75
C TYR A 47 1.14 -3.37 11.39
N TRP A 48 1.62 -2.65 10.38
CA TRP A 48 1.18 -2.80 8.99
C TRP A 48 1.21 -4.27 8.52
N LYS A 49 2.34 -4.98 8.70
CA LYS A 49 2.43 -6.40 8.34
C LYS A 49 1.43 -7.27 9.11
N LYS A 50 1.15 -6.96 10.38
CA LYS A 50 0.15 -7.69 11.18
C LYS A 50 -1.26 -7.49 10.61
N ILE A 51 -1.60 -6.29 10.18
CA ILE A 51 -2.89 -5.99 9.53
C ILE A 51 -3.00 -6.79 8.24
N LEU A 52 -1.98 -6.73 7.36
CA LEU A 52 -1.99 -7.48 6.10
C LEU A 52 -2.21 -8.98 6.32
N ALA A 53 -1.46 -9.61 7.24
CA ALA A 53 -1.60 -11.03 7.52
C ALA A 53 -2.96 -11.37 8.15
N LYS A 54 -3.40 -10.62 9.17
CA LYS A 54 -4.60 -10.98 9.95
C LYS A 54 -5.90 -10.60 9.25
N GLN A 55 -5.96 -9.43 8.64
CA GLN A 55 -7.19 -8.94 8.03
C GLN A 55 -7.28 -9.39 6.56
N CYS A 56 -6.17 -9.30 5.84
CA CYS A 56 -6.15 -9.49 4.39
C CYS A 56 -5.61 -10.87 3.95
N ASP A 57 -5.28 -11.78 4.87
CA ASP A 57 -4.66 -13.08 4.54
C ASP A 57 -3.38 -13.00 3.71
N PHE A 58 -2.61 -11.92 3.89
CA PHE A 58 -1.38 -11.75 3.13
C PHE A 58 -0.33 -12.79 3.54
N ASP A 59 0.04 -13.67 2.61
CA ASP A 59 1.20 -14.53 2.66
C ASP A 59 2.35 -13.96 1.81
N SER A 60 3.50 -13.68 2.41
CA SER A 60 4.66 -13.16 1.69
C SER A 60 5.35 -14.20 0.80
N GLU A 61 5.06 -15.49 0.95
CA GLU A 61 5.58 -16.56 0.07
C GLU A 61 4.79 -16.65 -1.23
N GLU A 62 3.49 -16.41 -1.20
CA GLU A 62 2.60 -16.56 -2.37
C GLU A 62 2.17 -15.23 -3.01
N HIS A 63 2.09 -14.16 -2.21
CA HIS A 63 1.56 -12.87 -2.63
C HIS A 63 2.62 -11.77 -2.76
N GLN A 64 2.24 -10.72 -3.49
CA GLN A 64 2.96 -9.46 -3.61
C GLN A 64 2.04 -8.31 -3.22
N LEU A 65 2.64 -7.28 -2.61
CA LEU A 65 1.98 -6.03 -2.32
C LEU A 65 2.35 -5.01 -3.40
N GLN A 66 1.41 -4.73 -4.29
CA GLN A 66 1.54 -3.75 -5.37
C GLN A 66 1.02 -2.39 -4.91
N TYR A 67 1.60 -1.30 -5.43
CA TYR A 67 1.02 0.04 -5.36
C TYR A 67 0.98 0.64 -6.76
N SER A 68 0.06 1.57 -6.99
CA SER A 68 0.05 2.36 -8.22
C SER A 68 -0.41 3.78 -7.97
N PHE A 69 0.09 4.71 -8.78
CA PHE A 69 -0.34 6.11 -8.77
C PHE A 69 -0.11 6.74 -10.14
N LYS A 70 -0.79 7.86 -10.42
CA LYS A 70 -0.54 8.66 -11.61
C LYS A 70 0.46 9.78 -11.34
N ARG A 71 1.41 9.96 -12.26
CA ARG A 71 2.35 11.07 -12.29
C ARG A 71 2.56 11.50 -13.73
N ASP A 72 2.35 12.78 -14.01
CA ASP A 72 2.50 13.36 -15.36
C ASP A 72 1.68 12.60 -16.43
N GLY A 73 0.47 12.15 -16.07
CA GLY A 73 -0.42 11.38 -16.95
C GLY A 73 -0.05 9.91 -17.15
N VAL A 74 1.05 9.43 -16.57
CA VAL A 74 1.51 8.04 -16.63
C VAL A 74 1.14 7.30 -15.36
N THR A 75 0.65 6.07 -15.49
CA THR A 75 0.44 5.18 -14.33
C THR A 75 1.77 4.50 -13.98
N ILE A 76 2.26 4.77 -12.77
CA ILE A 76 3.42 4.12 -12.20
C ILE A 76 2.93 2.96 -11.34
N ILE A 77 3.51 1.78 -11.53
CA ILE A 77 3.23 0.58 -10.75
C ILE A 77 4.53 0.12 -10.10
N GLY A 78 4.47 -0.23 -8.82
CA GLY A 78 5.61 -0.79 -8.10
C GLY A 78 5.17 -1.80 -7.05
N TYR A 79 6.16 -2.40 -6.38
CA TYR A 79 5.96 -3.45 -5.39
C TYR A 79 6.73 -3.14 -4.12
N VAL A 80 6.14 -3.51 -2.99
CA VAL A 80 6.73 -3.36 -1.65
C VAL A 80 7.29 -4.70 -1.19
N PHE A 81 8.61 -4.77 -1.04
CA PHE A 81 9.32 -5.94 -0.50
C PHE A 81 9.92 -5.65 0.88
N CYS A 82 10.06 -4.39 1.27
CA CYS A 82 10.64 -4.00 2.55
C CYS A 82 10.07 -2.70 3.11
N ARG A 83 10.42 -2.40 4.37
CA ARG A 83 10.00 -1.19 5.08
C ARG A 83 10.33 0.09 4.32
N MET A 84 11.54 0.18 3.76
CA MET A 84 11.96 1.39 3.06
C MET A 84 11.11 1.63 1.81
N GLN A 85 10.85 0.58 1.03
CA GLN A 85 9.98 0.68 -0.15
C GLN A 85 8.55 1.04 0.23
N TRP A 86 8.05 0.53 1.36
CA TRP A 86 6.74 0.92 1.87
C TRP A 86 6.66 2.43 2.17
N PHE A 87 7.66 2.98 2.86
CA PHE A 87 7.74 4.42 3.12
C PHE A 87 7.83 5.23 1.81
N CYS A 88 8.69 4.82 0.87
CA CYS A 88 8.83 5.49 -0.41
C CYS A 88 7.54 5.43 -1.24
N ALA A 89 6.81 4.31 -1.21
CA ALA A 89 5.53 4.15 -1.89
C ALA A 89 4.48 5.10 -1.32
N ILE A 90 4.35 5.19 0.01
CA ILE A 90 3.46 6.16 0.67
C ILE A 90 3.83 7.57 0.27
N GLN A 91 5.12 7.94 0.37
CA GLN A 91 5.57 9.27 0.00
C GLN A 91 5.22 9.62 -1.46
N ALA A 92 5.52 8.72 -2.40
CA ALA A 92 5.24 8.93 -3.82
C ALA A 92 3.73 9.06 -4.12
N MET A 93 2.89 8.27 -3.46
CA MET A 93 1.42 8.34 -3.60
C MET A 93 0.84 9.63 -2.98
N LEU A 94 1.41 10.14 -1.90
CA LEU A 94 0.99 11.44 -1.33
C LEU A 94 1.42 12.63 -2.20
N GLU A 95 2.55 12.51 -2.90
CA GLU A 95 3.03 13.51 -3.87
C GLU A 95 2.25 13.47 -5.19
N ALA A 96 1.51 12.40 -5.47
CA ALA A 96 0.70 12.24 -6.68
C ALA A 96 -0.62 13.03 -6.63
N ASP A 97 -1.15 13.37 -7.82
CA ASP A 97 -2.36 14.19 -7.96
C ASP A 97 -3.60 13.57 -7.29
N GLU A 98 -3.69 12.24 -7.28
CA GLU A 98 -4.85 11.50 -6.77
C GLU A 98 -4.88 11.39 -5.23
N ARG A 99 -3.77 11.72 -4.55
CA ARG A 99 -3.60 11.70 -3.07
C ARG A 99 -4.23 10.48 -2.38
N LYS A 100 -4.19 9.32 -3.04
CA LYS A 100 -4.78 8.07 -2.56
C LYS A 100 -3.67 7.09 -2.21
N LEU A 101 -3.71 6.54 -0.99
CA LEU A 101 -2.82 5.46 -0.59
C LEU A 101 -3.52 4.13 -0.85
N GLN A 102 -3.28 3.53 -2.02
CA GLN A 102 -3.84 2.24 -2.39
C GLN A 102 -2.73 1.20 -2.57
N PHE A 103 -2.91 0.08 -1.90
CA PHE A 103 -2.13 -1.13 -2.10
C PHE A 103 -3.04 -2.26 -2.60
N GLU A 104 -2.48 -3.14 -3.42
CA GLU A 104 -3.16 -4.33 -3.89
C GLU A 104 -2.37 -5.58 -3.51
N ILE A 105 -3.07 -6.61 -3.02
CA ILE A 105 -2.49 -7.94 -2.83
C ILE A 105 -2.77 -8.74 -4.10
N VAL A 106 -1.71 -9.22 -4.74
CA VAL A 106 -1.75 -9.99 -5.99
C VAL A 106 -0.92 -11.25 -5.86
N TRP A 107 -1.17 -12.26 -6.69
CA TRP A 107 -0.30 -13.44 -6.78
C TRP A 107 1.06 -13.06 -7.36
N LYS A 108 2.15 -13.64 -6.84
CA LYS A 108 3.49 -13.50 -7.44
C LYS A 108 3.54 -13.95 -8.91
N ASP A 109 2.84 -15.03 -9.23
CA ASP A 109 2.91 -15.70 -10.54
C ASP A 109 2.00 -15.07 -11.61
N GLU A 110 1.10 -14.15 -11.24
CA GLU A 110 0.27 -13.46 -12.23
C GLU A 110 1.07 -12.46 -13.08
N THR A 111 2.22 -11.99 -12.58
CA THR A 111 3.15 -11.16 -13.36
C THR A 111 3.75 -11.90 -14.57
N LEU A 112 3.77 -13.24 -14.57
CA LEU A 112 4.23 -14.05 -15.69
C LEU A 112 3.12 -14.44 -16.69
N LYS A 113 1.84 -14.22 -16.35
CA LYS A 113 0.71 -14.62 -17.22
C LYS A 113 0.18 -13.52 -18.13
N HIS A 114 0.61 -12.26 -17.93
CA HIS A 114 0.28 -11.15 -18.81
C HIS A 114 1.53 -10.37 -19.25
N PRO A 115 2.39 -10.94 -20.12
CA PRO A 115 3.24 -10.11 -20.96
C PRO A 115 2.30 -9.28 -21.85
N GLN A 116 2.30 -7.97 -21.63
CA GLN A 116 1.82 -6.91 -22.51
C GLN A 116 0.97 -7.37 -23.72
N ARG A 117 -0.34 -7.08 -23.70
CA ARG A 117 -1.04 -6.86 -24.97
C ARG A 117 -0.54 -5.55 -25.57
N ILE A 118 0.61 -5.62 -26.25
CA ILE A 118 0.88 -4.71 -27.36
C ILE A 118 -0.05 -5.17 -28.48
N SER A 119 -1.24 -4.59 -28.55
CA SER A 119 -2.06 -4.63 -29.74
C SER A 119 -1.76 -3.38 -30.56
N GLN A 120 -1.37 -3.65 -31.81
CA GLN A 120 -1.07 -2.73 -32.90
C GLN A 120 -2.22 -1.77 -33.22
#